data_AF-A0A4P8GXQ9-F1
#
_entry.id   AF-A0A4P8GXQ9-F1
#
_cell.length_a   1.000
_cell.length_b   1.000
_cell.length_c   1.000
_cell.angle_alpha   90.00
_cell.angle_beta   90.00
_cell.angle_gamma   90.00
#
_symmetry.space_group_name_H-M   'P 1'
#
loop_
_entity.id
_entity.type
_entity.pdbx_description
1 polymer ?
#
loop_
_entity_poly.entity_id
_entity_poly.type
_entity_poly.pdbx_seq_one_letter_code
_entity_poly.pdbx_strand_id
1 'polypeptide(L)'
;MASESGKKDQPASQNDTGVKRRGLLRFGTLVTALTGASAFSVISANSAQAASGDKSPPNSYVPVSEKGAPSGVATLDAASKIPPSQLPDLSATYGRKAVFDVRDYGAKGDGVTDDQPAIQAAITAAGIAGRGTVFVPEGRFVCFTPISIPSNVTIEGASLRSVLYFSWTTSAGGSVFIKNNSQTTGNSDISLRRFSIESAYTGGPFGQGPQGPRRVF
;
A
#
# COMPACT_ATOMS: atom_id res chain seq x y z
N MET A 1 -47.36 -70.92 18.34
CA MET A 1 -46.92 -71.97 19.27
C MET A 1 -45.42 -72.12 19.09
N ALA A 2 -44.51 -72.13 20.06
CA ALA A 2 -44.49 -71.94 21.52
C ALA A 2 -42.97 -72.05 21.87
N SER A 3 -42.31 -71.13 22.58
CA SER A 3 -41.97 -71.18 24.04
C SER A 3 -41.54 -72.59 24.55
N GLU A 4 -40.46 -72.82 25.33
CA GLU A 4 -39.48 -71.98 26.06
C GLU A 4 -38.31 -72.86 26.62
N SER A 5 -37.41 -72.31 27.46
CA SER A 5 -36.40 -73.03 28.32
C SER A 5 -35.10 -73.57 27.65
N GLY A 6 -33.91 -73.69 28.28
CA GLY A 6 -33.44 -73.20 29.59
C GLY A 6 -32.16 -73.86 30.17
N LYS A 7 -31.00 -73.15 30.08
CA LYS A 7 -29.86 -73.04 31.06
C LYS A 7 -28.95 -74.25 31.49
N LYS A 8 -27.62 -74.07 31.26
CA LYS A 8 -26.41 -74.62 31.97
C LYS A 8 -26.11 -76.14 31.87
N ASP A 9 -24.85 -76.63 31.86
CA ASP A 9 -23.81 -76.62 32.92
C ASP A 9 -22.33 -76.77 32.42
N GLN A 10 -21.36 -76.77 33.37
CA GLN A 10 -19.90 -76.77 33.15
C GLN A 10 -19.12 -77.54 34.26
N PRO A 11 -18.02 -78.25 33.93
CA PRO A 11 -16.83 -78.36 34.81
C PRO A 11 -15.48 -78.14 34.05
N ALA A 12 -14.50 -77.37 34.56
CA ALA A 12 -13.35 -77.73 35.43
C ALA A 12 -12.30 -78.70 34.78
N SER A 13 -11.08 -78.26 34.38
CA SER A 13 -9.79 -78.08 35.15
C SER A 13 -8.90 -79.37 35.18
N GLN A 14 -7.54 -79.37 35.19
CA GLN A 14 -6.50 -78.32 35.36
C GLN A 14 -5.10 -78.79 34.82
N ASN A 15 -4.01 -78.02 35.08
CA ASN A 15 -2.54 -78.29 34.99
C ASN A 15 -1.89 -78.12 33.60
N ASP A 16 -1.28 -77.00 33.17
CA ASP A 16 -0.20 -76.13 33.68
C ASP A 16 1.16 -76.80 34.01
N THR A 17 2.21 -76.47 33.23
CA THR A 17 3.49 -75.93 33.76
C THR A 17 4.26 -75.13 32.68
N GLY A 18 4.57 -73.84 32.96
CA GLY A 18 5.89 -73.27 32.64
C GLY A 18 6.06 -72.36 31.41
N VAL A 19 5.80 -71.06 31.57
CA VAL A 19 6.16 -69.99 30.61
C VAL A 19 7.61 -69.51 30.78
N LYS A 20 8.28 -69.07 29.69
CA LYS A 20 9.16 -67.88 29.71
C LYS A 20 9.40 -67.25 28.33
N ARG A 21 9.46 -65.91 28.30
CA ARG A 21 9.57 -65.05 27.10
C ARG A 21 10.83 -64.19 27.16
N ARG A 22 11.36 -63.80 25.99
CA ARG A 22 12.28 -62.66 25.70
C ARG A 22 13.76 -62.76 26.12
N GLY A 23 14.62 -62.24 25.20
CA GLY A 23 16.07 -62.11 25.28
C GLY A 23 16.76 -62.86 24.12
N LEU A 24 17.81 -62.38 23.44
CA LEU A 24 18.56 -61.11 23.51
C LEU A 24 19.37 -61.02 22.19
N LEU A 25 19.25 -59.95 21.39
CA LEU A 25 20.16 -59.77 20.24
C LEU A 25 21.57 -59.50 20.76
N ARG A 26 22.48 -60.46 20.59
CA ARG A 26 23.92 -60.24 20.87
C ARG A 26 24.61 -59.81 19.59
N PHE A 27 24.97 -58.53 19.52
CA PHE A 27 25.95 -58.04 18.55
C PHE A 27 27.30 -58.71 18.80
N GLY A 28 27.93 -59.21 17.73
CA GLY A 28 29.27 -59.79 17.77
C GLY A 28 30.01 -59.42 16.49
N THR A 29 30.79 -58.35 16.55
CA THR A 29 31.66 -57.92 15.45
C THR A 29 32.82 -58.91 15.34
N LEU A 30 32.92 -59.67 14.24
CA LEU A 30 34.09 -60.50 13.96
C LEU A 30 34.94 -59.83 12.88
N VAL A 31 36.04 -59.20 13.31
CA VAL A 31 37.11 -58.76 12.41
C VAL A 31 38.00 -59.98 12.13
N THR A 32 38.26 -60.29 10.86
CA THR A 32 39.22 -61.34 10.48
C THR A 32 40.06 -60.93 9.27
N ALA A 33 41.37 -60.84 9.53
CA ALA A 33 42.54 -60.91 8.66
C ALA A 33 42.49 -60.42 7.19
N LEU A 34 43.38 -59.46 6.91
CA LEU A 34 43.87 -59.11 5.58
C LEU A 34 44.92 -60.12 5.09
N THR A 35 44.59 -60.93 4.08
CA THR A 35 45.55 -61.52 3.11
C THR A 35 44.79 -62.15 1.93
N GLY A 36 45.14 -61.77 0.69
CA GLY A 36 44.65 -62.43 -0.54
C GLY A 36 43.77 -61.53 -1.41
N ALA A 37 44.26 -61.18 -2.59
CA ALA A 37 43.50 -60.43 -3.60
C ALA A 37 42.90 -61.37 -4.64
N SER A 38 41.57 -61.38 -4.78
CA SER A 38 40.85 -61.42 -6.07
C SER A 38 39.32 -61.46 -5.86
N ALA A 39 38.61 -60.78 -6.75
CA ALA A 39 37.15 -60.79 -6.90
C ALA A 39 36.31 -60.58 -5.61
N PHE A 40 36.11 -59.31 -5.24
CA PHE A 40 34.78 -58.94 -4.74
C PHE A 40 33.80 -59.22 -5.87
N SER A 41 33.01 -60.28 -5.74
CA SER A 41 31.76 -60.39 -6.49
C SER A 41 30.93 -59.18 -6.09
N VAL A 42 30.94 -58.15 -6.94
CA VAL A 42 29.93 -57.11 -6.88
C VAL A 42 28.60 -57.83 -7.00
N ILE A 43 27.87 -57.92 -5.89
CA ILE A 43 26.42 -57.91 -5.98
C ILE A 43 26.16 -56.71 -6.86
N SER A 44 25.63 -56.94 -8.05
CA SER A 44 25.12 -55.86 -8.87
C SER A 44 24.14 -55.14 -7.98
N ALA A 45 24.57 -53.99 -7.44
CA ALA A 45 23.65 -52.93 -7.19
C ALA A 45 23.08 -52.65 -8.58
N ASN A 46 21.95 -53.31 -8.88
CA ASN A 46 20.93 -52.70 -9.70
C ASN A 46 20.74 -51.35 -9.02
N SER A 47 21.42 -50.33 -9.56
CA SER A 47 21.25 -48.94 -9.21
C SER A 47 19.75 -48.75 -9.31
N ALA A 48 19.08 -48.67 -8.15
CA ALA A 48 17.64 -48.88 -8.07
C ALA A 48 17.02 -47.87 -9.02
N GLN A 49 16.59 -48.36 -10.19
CA GLN A 49 16.43 -47.51 -11.34
C GLN A 49 15.14 -46.77 -11.10
N ALA A 50 15.28 -45.55 -10.57
CA ALA A 50 14.21 -44.81 -9.92
C ALA A 50 13.01 -44.85 -10.86
N ALA A 51 11.89 -45.39 -10.34
CA ALA A 51 10.74 -45.72 -11.17
C ALA A 51 10.40 -44.51 -12.04
N SER A 52 10.33 -44.72 -13.36
CA SER A 52 10.03 -43.70 -14.35
C SER A 52 8.54 -43.32 -14.25
N GLY A 53 8.20 -42.68 -13.13
CA GLY A 53 6.84 -42.54 -12.61
C GLY A 53 6.61 -41.25 -11.81
N ASP A 54 7.57 -40.32 -11.79
CA ASP A 54 7.27 -38.91 -11.50
C ASP A 54 8.02 -37.97 -12.47
N LYS A 55 7.48 -37.90 -13.69
CA LYS A 55 7.72 -36.83 -14.66
C LYS A 55 6.42 -36.48 -15.40
N SER A 56 5.39 -36.14 -14.64
CA SER A 56 4.65 -34.94 -15.06
C SER A 56 5.66 -33.80 -14.89
N PRO A 57 6.12 -33.11 -15.95
CA PRO A 57 6.92 -31.92 -15.75
C PRO A 57 6.04 -30.94 -14.97
N PRO A 58 6.37 -30.57 -13.72
CA PRO A 58 5.55 -29.60 -13.03
C PRO A 58 5.77 -28.28 -13.74
N ASN A 59 4.75 -27.83 -14.47
CA ASN A 59 4.64 -26.46 -15.00
C ASN A 59 4.37 -25.48 -13.82
N SER A 60 5.14 -25.65 -12.74
CA SER A 60 5.01 -25.10 -11.40
C SER A 60 6.38 -24.86 -10.75
N TYR A 61 7.49 -25.31 -11.36
CA TYR A 61 8.81 -24.86 -10.96
C TYR A 61 9.09 -23.50 -11.58
N VAL A 62 9.15 -22.45 -10.76
CA VAL A 62 9.64 -21.15 -11.22
C VAL A 62 11.17 -21.20 -11.35
N PRO A 63 11.74 -20.93 -12.54
CA PRO A 63 13.18 -20.87 -12.75
C PRO A 63 13.92 -19.99 -11.74
N VAL A 64 15.12 -20.39 -11.34
CA VAL A 64 15.93 -19.60 -10.38
C VAL A 64 16.28 -18.22 -10.94
N SER A 65 16.41 -18.10 -12.27
CA SER A 65 16.58 -16.83 -13.00
C SER A 65 15.39 -15.88 -12.89
N GLU A 66 14.20 -16.36 -12.55
CA GLU A 66 13.00 -15.55 -12.34
C GLU A 66 12.76 -15.23 -10.86
N LYS A 67 13.49 -15.86 -9.93
CA LYS A 67 13.32 -15.63 -8.49
C LYS A 67 14.02 -14.34 -8.05
N GLY A 68 13.24 -13.34 -7.65
CA GLY A 68 13.75 -12.04 -7.20
C GLY A 68 14.32 -11.17 -8.31
N ALA A 69 14.14 -11.55 -9.57
CA ALA A 69 14.48 -10.74 -10.73
C ALA A 69 13.36 -9.72 -11.05
N PRO A 70 13.67 -8.57 -11.66
CA PRO A 70 12.66 -7.66 -12.21
C PRO A 70 11.72 -8.41 -13.18
N SER A 71 10.42 -8.20 -13.03
CA SER A 71 9.36 -8.91 -13.79
C SER A 71 9.31 -10.44 -13.60
N GLY A 72 10.05 -10.99 -12.63
CA GLY A 72 9.96 -12.39 -12.21
C GLY A 72 9.00 -12.59 -11.03
N VAL A 73 9.23 -13.63 -10.22
CA VAL A 73 8.45 -13.91 -9.01
C VAL A 73 9.17 -13.42 -7.75
N ALA A 74 8.39 -12.93 -6.79
CA ALA A 74 8.89 -12.67 -5.44
C ALA A 74 9.32 -13.98 -4.75
N THR A 75 10.42 -13.91 -4.00
CA THR A 75 10.87 -15.00 -3.11
C THR A 75 10.31 -14.78 -1.71
N LEU A 76 10.25 -15.85 -0.91
CA LEU A 76 10.01 -15.74 0.52
C LEU A 76 11.33 -15.77 1.30
N ASP A 77 11.40 -15.02 2.39
CA ASP A 77 12.47 -15.04 3.38
C ASP A 77 12.32 -16.22 4.36
N ALA A 78 13.23 -16.31 5.34
CA ALA A 78 13.21 -17.35 6.38
C ALA A 78 11.97 -17.29 7.30
N ALA A 79 11.22 -16.19 7.29
CA ALA A 79 9.95 -16.02 8.01
C ALA A 79 8.72 -16.24 7.11
N SER A 80 8.91 -16.80 5.90
CA SER A 80 7.88 -17.02 4.88
C SER A 80 7.19 -15.73 4.39
N LYS A 81 7.90 -14.60 4.39
CA LYS A 81 7.41 -13.29 3.92
C LYS A 81 8.16 -12.82 2.67
N ILE A 82 7.52 -11.99 1.85
CA ILE A 82 8.22 -11.31 0.75
C ILE A 82 9.17 -10.27 1.35
N PRO A 83 10.48 -10.30 1.02
CA PRO A 83 11.43 -9.32 1.54
C PRO A 83 11.14 -7.93 0.97
N PRO A 84 11.20 -6.84 1.77
CA PRO A 84 10.87 -5.50 1.31
C PRO A 84 11.69 -5.00 0.11
N SER A 85 12.89 -5.54 -0.13
CA SER A 85 13.72 -5.23 -1.31
C SER A 85 13.14 -5.70 -2.65
N GLN A 86 12.15 -6.60 -2.63
CA GLN A 86 11.42 -7.05 -3.82
C GLN A 86 10.06 -6.36 -3.99
N LEU A 87 9.64 -5.56 -3.00
CA LEU A 87 8.47 -4.71 -3.11
C LEU A 87 8.91 -3.39 -3.76
N PRO A 88 8.23 -2.91 -4.82
CA PRO A 88 8.48 -1.57 -5.33
C PRO A 88 8.27 -0.52 -4.24
N ASP A 89 9.18 0.46 -4.14
CA ASP A 89 8.93 1.62 -3.29
C ASP A 89 7.89 2.52 -3.95
N LEU A 90 6.63 2.30 -3.55
CA LEU A 90 5.49 3.10 -3.98
C LEU A 90 5.22 4.28 -3.04
N SER A 91 6.13 4.61 -2.10
CA SER A 91 5.97 5.75 -1.18
C SER A 91 5.99 7.10 -1.91
N ALA A 92 6.62 7.21 -3.08
CA ALA A 92 6.50 8.37 -3.95
C ALA A 92 5.15 8.42 -4.70
N THR A 93 4.55 7.26 -4.99
CA THR A 93 3.30 7.13 -5.78
C THR A 93 2.04 7.27 -4.92
N TYR A 94 2.02 6.61 -3.76
CA TYR A 94 0.94 6.59 -2.77
C TYR A 94 1.32 7.26 -1.45
N GLY A 95 2.41 8.03 -1.44
CA GLY A 95 2.83 8.85 -0.30
C GLY A 95 1.68 9.69 0.23
N ARG A 96 1.66 9.89 1.55
CA ARG A 96 0.63 10.69 2.22
C ARG A 96 0.54 12.06 1.55
N LYS A 97 -0.58 12.32 0.86
CA LYS A 97 -0.94 13.58 0.22
C LYS A 97 -0.55 14.73 1.15
N ALA A 98 0.49 15.48 0.78
CA ALA A 98 1.04 16.51 1.64
C ALA A 98 -0.01 17.63 1.76
N VAL A 99 -0.47 17.89 2.98
CA VAL A 99 -1.47 18.92 3.28
C VAL A 99 -0.76 20.11 3.92
N PHE A 100 -1.04 21.29 3.38
CA PHE A 100 -0.48 22.57 3.76
C PHE A 100 -1.65 23.48 4.17
N ASP A 101 -1.93 23.62 5.47
CA ASP A 101 -2.96 24.56 5.93
C ASP A 101 -2.41 25.98 5.76
N VAL A 102 -3.18 26.87 5.12
CA VAL A 102 -2.78 28.26 4.92
C VAL A 102 -2.48 29.00 6.24
N ARG A 103 -3.06 28.55 7.36
CA ARG A 103 -2.78 29.08 8.71
C ARG A 103 -1.35 28.81 9.18
N ASP A 104 -0.76 27.67 8.79
CA ASP A 104 0.64 27.35 9.10
C ASP A 104 1.62 28.31 8.40
N TYR A 105 1.15 28.99 7.34
CA TYR A 105 1.88 30.02 6.60
C TYR A 105 1.53 31.45 7.04
N GLY A 106 0.72 31.61 8.09
CA GLY A 106 0.36 32.91 8.68
C GLY A 106 -0.96 33.52 8.21
N ALA A 107 -1.77 32.81 7.41
CA ALA A 107 -3.08 33.30 7.02
C ALA A 107 -4.05 33.29 8.22
N LYS A 108 -4.80 34.37 8.42
CA LYS A 108 -5.76 34.51 9.52
C LYS A 108 -7.19 34.16 9.11
N GLY A 109 -7.63 34.60 7.92
CA GLY A 109 -9.01 34.43 7.48
C GLY A 109 -10.02 35.28 8.26
N ASP A 110 -9.57 36.41 8.80
CA ASP A 110 -10.34 37.33 9.66
C ASP A 110 -11.21 38.35 8.88
N GLY A 111 -11.12 38.35 7.55
CA GLY A 111 -11.85 39.26 6.66
C GLY A 111 -11.25 40.65 6.52
N VAL A 112 -10.06 40.92 7.09
CA VAL A 112 -9.39 42.24 7.09
C VAL A 112 -7.90 42.15 6.74
N THR A 113 -7.18 41.15 7.26
CA THR A 113 -5.76 40.92 7.02
C THR A 113 -5.52 40.43 5.58
N ASP A 114 -4.48 40.93 4.92
CA ASP A 114 -4.03 40.37 3.63
C ASP A 114 -3.42 38.99 3.85
N ASP A 115 -4.19 37.97 3.47
CA ASP A 115 -3.82 36.56 3.59
C ASP A 115 -3.15 36.03 2.32
N GLN A 116 -3.12 36.82 1.23
CA GLN A 116 -2.56 36.39 -0.05
C GLN A 116 -1.10 35.91 0.03
N PRO A 117 -0.17 36.59 0.75
CA PRO A 117 1.21 36.14 0.84
C PRO A 117 1.35 34.76 1.49
N ALA A 118 0.58 34.50 2.55
CA ALA A 118 0.55 33.22 3.25
C ALA A 118 -0.04 32.10 2.38
N ILE A 119 -1.15 32.37 1.69
CA ILE A 119 -1.78 31.42 0.76
C ILE A 119 -0.83 31.09 -0.40
N GLN A 120 -0.13 32.09 -0.95
CA GLN A 120 0.83 31.88 -2.03
C GLN A 120 2.06 31.07 -1.56
N ALA A 121 2.52 31.25 -0.32
CA ALA A 121 3.57 30.43 0.27
C ALA A 121 3.14 28.96 0.43
N ALA A 122 1.92 28.71 0.91
CA ALA A 122 1.34 27.37 0.99
C ALA A 122 1.24 26.69 -0.39
N ILE A 123 0.79 27.43 -1.41
CA ILE A 123 0.73 26.95 -2.81
C ILE A 123 2.13 26.63 -3.37
N THR A 124 3.13 27.43 -3.02
CA THR A 124 4.51 27.22 -3.46
C THR A 124 5.09 25.94 -2.85
N ALA A 125 4.88 25.73 -1.54
CA ALA A 125 5.25 24.49 -0.86
C ALA A 125 4.50 23.27 -1.42
N ALA A 126 3.21 23.41 -1.73
CA ALA A 126 2.41 22.36 -2.36
C ALA A 126 2.92 21.96 -3.76
N GLY A 127 3.40 22.94 -4.55
CA GLY A 127 4.03 22.69 -5.84
C GLY A 127 5.38 21.97 -5.72
N ILE A 128 6.21 22.37 -4.75
CA ILE A 128 7.51 21.71 -4.46
C ILE A 128 7.31 20.25 -4.03
N ALA A 129 6.24 19.95 -3.28
CA ALA A 129 5.89 18.58 -2.89
C ALA A 129 5.37 17.71 -4.05
N GLY A 130 5.27 18.23 -5.28
CA GLY A 130 4.95 17.49 -6.50
C GLY A 130 3.52 16.99 -6.65
N ARG A 131 2.75 16.84 -5.54
CA ARG A 131 1.31 16.49 -5.49
C ARG A 131 0.62 17.10 -4.26
N GLY A 132 0.97 18.34 -3.91
CA GLY A 132 0.53 18.98 -2.68
C GLY A 132 -0.94 19.44 -2.66
N THR A 133 -1.49 19.54 -1.45
CA THR A 133 -2.83 20.07 -1.18
C THR A 133 -2.74 21.27 -0.25
N VAL A 134 -3.19 22.41 -0.73
CA VAL A 134 -3.41 23.59 0.10
C VAL A 134 -4.79 23.47 0.73
N PHE A 135 -4.84 23.42 2.05
CA PHE A 135 -6.09 23.38 2.80
C PHE A 135 -6.46 24.80 3.23
N VAL A 136 -7.69 25.21 2.90
CA VAL A 136 -8.25 26.50 3.29
C VAL A 136 -9.36 26.22 4.32
N PRO A 137 -9.15 26.49 5.62
CA PRO A 137 -10.19 26.27 6.62
C PRO A 137 -11.37 27.24 6.46
N GLU A 138 -12.41 27.15 7.28
CA GLU A 138 -13.49 28.15 7.26
C GLU A 138 -12.95 29.51 7.75
N GLY A 139 -13.34 30.58 7.04
CA GLY A 139 -12.82 31.94 7.22
C GLY A 139 -12.95 32.78 5.95
N ARG A 140 -12.76 34.10 6.06
CA ARG A 140 -12.74 35.03 4.92
C ARG A 140 -11.31 35.53 4.73
N PHE A 141 -10.62 34.98 3.74
CA PHE A 141 -9.23 35.30 3.46
C PHE A 141 -9.18 36.44 2.44
N VAL A 142 -8.65 37.60 2.83
CA VAL A 142 -8.56 38.76 1.94
C VAL A 142 -7.34 38.62 1.06
N CYS A 143 -7.50 38.85 -0.24
CA CYS A 143 -6.41 38.84 -1.20
C CYS A 143 -6.39 40.15 -2.00
N PHE A 144 -5.29 40.90 -1.90
CA PHE A 144 -5.09 42.11 -2.72
C PHE A 144 -4.42 41.85 -4.08
N THR A 145 -3.84 40.67 -4.31
CA THR A 145 -3.21 40.30 -5.59
C THR A 145 -3.67 38.91 -6.10
N PRO A 146 -3.56 38.63 -7.41
CA PRO A 146 -3.94 37.33 -7.99
C PRO A 146 -3.12 36.16 -7.44
N ILE A 147 -3.80 35.06 -7.10
CA ILE A 147 -3.15 33.81 -6.68
C ILE A 147 -2.63 33.06 -7.91
N SER A 148 -1.38 32.61 -7.86
CA SER A 148 -0.68 31.93 -8.95
C SER A 148 -0.43 30.47 -8.60
N ILE A 149 -0.94 29.52 -9.41
CA ILE A 149 -0.93 28.08 -9.09
C ILE A 149 -0.03 27.31 -10.06
N PRO A 150 0.97 26.55 -9.58
CA PRO A 150 1.80 25.66 -10.41
C PRO A 150 1.11 24.31 -10.66
N SER A 151 1.72 23.46 -11.48
CA SER A 151 1.17 22.13 -11.77
C SER A 151 1.08 21.24 -10.53
N ASN A 152 0.17 20.27 -10.55
CA ASN A 152 -0.04 19.25 -9.49
C ASN A 152 -0.49 19.78 -8.11
N VAL A 153 -1.09 20.98 -8.04
CA VAL A 153 -1.62 21.55 -6.80
C VAL A 153 -3.14 21.42 -6.71
N THR A 154 -3.60 20.87 -5.59
CA THR A 154 -5.02 20.94 -5.19
C THR A 154 -5.22 22.06 -4.17
N ILE A 155 -6.16 22.98 -4.39
CA ILE A 155 -6.69 23.88 -3.34
C ILE A 155 -8.04 23.32 -2.89
N GLU A 156 -8.14 23.03 -1.60
CA GLU A 156 -9.29 22.36 -0.99
C GLU A 156 -9.80 23.15 0.21
N GLY A 157 -11.01 23.68 0.10
CA GLY A 157 -11.69 24.32 1.21
C GLY A 157 -12.33 23.32 2.19
N ALA A 158 -12.46 23.71 3.45
CA ALA A 158 -13.24 22.96 4.43
C ALA A 158 -14.72 22.88 3.99
N SER A 159 -15.30 24.01 3.57
CA SER A 159 -16.66 24.12 3.05
C SER A 159 -16.82 25.38 2.20
N LEU A 160 -18.01 25.64 1.64
CA LEU A 160 -18.31 26.92 0.97
C LEU A 160 -18.21 28.15 1.91
N ARG A 161 -17.91 27.98 3.21
CA ARG A 161 -17.56 29.05 4.16
C ARG A 161 -16.05 29.35 4.22
N SER A 162 -15.23 28.56 3.54
CA SER A 162 -13.87 28.93 3.15
C SER A 162 -13.99 29.90 1.98
N VAL A 163 -13.76 31.19 2.22
CA VAL A 163 -13.94 32.25 1.22
C VAL A 163 -12.60 32.87 0.88
N LEU A 164 -12.20 32.81 -0.40
CA LEU A 164 -11.14 33.64 -0.95
C LEU A 164 -11.78 34.94 -1.48
N TYR A 165 -11.50 36.05 -0.80
CA TYR A 165 -12.11 37.35 -1.08
C TYR A 165 -11.11 38.29 -1.76
N PHE A 166 -11.30 38.53 -3.05
CA PHE A 166 -10.39 39.35 -3.86
C PHE A 166 -10.85 40.81 -3.90
N SER A 167 -10.03 41.69 -3.31
CA SER A 167 -10.40 43.06 -3.00
C SER A 167 -9.47 44.11 -3.64
N TRP A 168 -9.26 44.02 -4.97
CA TRP A 168 -8.48 45.01 -5.72
C TRP A 168 -9.35 45.99 -6.52
N THR A 169 -8.79 47.17 -6.77
CA THR A 169 -9.49 48.35 -7.30
C THR A 169 -8.73 48.94 -8.49
N THR A 170 -8.47 48.15 -9.53
CA THR A 170 -7.77 48.62 -10.74
C THR A 170 -8.51 48.25 -12.03
N SER A 171 -8.92 49.27 -12.78
CA SER A 171 -9.57 49.15 -14.10
C SER A 171 -8.63 48.77 -15.24
N ALA A 172 -7.45 48.19 -14.92
CA ALA A 172 -6.38 47.92 -15.86
C ALA A 172 -6.09 46.42 -15.97
N GLY A 173 -6.83 45.74 -16.85
CA GLY A 173 -6.28 44.58 -17.57
C GLY A 173 -6.43 43.19 -16.96
N GLY A 174 -7.29 42.94 -15.96
CA GLY A 174 -7.66 41.55 -15.64
C GLY A 174 -8.46 41.31 -14.36
N SER A 175 -9.69 40.83 -14.51
CA SER A 175 -10.51 40.26 -13.43
C SER A 175 -10.06 38.84 -13.03
N VAL A 176 -8.74 38.62 -12.94
CA VAL A 176 -8.13 37.29 -12.82
C VAL A 176 -7.82 36.99 -11.35
N PHE A 177 -8.79 36.40 -10.65
CA PHE A 177 -8.66 36.00 -9.24
C PHE A 177 -7.55 34.96 -9.00
N ILE A 178 -7.52 33.95 -9.87
CA ILE A 178 -6.60 32.81 -9.83
C ILE A 178 -6.05 32.59 -11.24
N LYS A 179 -4.74 32.35 -11.35
CA LYS A 179 -4.04 32.14 -12.63
C LYS A 179 -3.08 30.95 -12.57
N ASN A 180 -2.78 30.39 -13.74
CA ASN A 180 -1.64 29.49 -13.91
C ASN A 180 -0.33 30.25 -13.65
N ASN A 181 0.64 29.57 -13.04
CA ASN A 181 1.96 30.12 -12.78
C ASN A 181 2.77 30.35 -14.07
N SER A 182 2.67 29.41 -15.02
CA SER A 182 3.18 29.61 -16.39
C SER A 182 2.03 29.94 -17.33
N GLN A 183 2.02 31.17 -17.85
CA GLN A 183 1.05 31.61 -18.86
C GLN A 183 1.49 31.28 -20.30
N THR A 184 2.75 30.85 -20.50
CA THR A 184 3.31 30.51 -21.81
C THR A 184 3.30 29.01 -22.10
N THR A 185 3.60 28.18 -21.09
CA THR A 185 3.59 26.71 -21.22
C THR A 185 2.37 26.06 -20.57
N GLY A 186 1.57 26.84 -19.83
CA GLY A 186 0.47 26.32 -19.02
C GLY A 186 0.94 25.56 -17.77
N ASN A 187 -0.03 25.10 -16.99
CA ASN A 187 0.13 24.17 -15.88
C ASN A 187 -0.93 23.07 -15.99
N SER A 188 -0.59 21.87 -15.53
CA SER A 188 -1.47 20.69 -15.54
C SER A 188 -1.88 20.30 -14.12
N ASP A 189 -2.94 19.48 -14.00
CA ASP A 189 -3.28 18.81 -12.73
C ASP A 189 -3.57 19.76 -11.56
N ILE A 190 -4.15 20.93 -11.87
CA ILE A 190 -4.67 21.89 -10.90
C ILE A 190 -6.11 21.51 -10.55
N SER A 191 -6.43 21.42 -9.26
CA SER A 191 -7.79 21.14 -8.76
C SER A 191 -8.21 22.19 -7.76
N LEU A 192 -9.35 22.84 -7.99
CA LEU A 192 -9.97 23.82 -7.08
C LEU A 192 -11.30 23.26 -6.61
N ARG A 193 -11.50 23.13 -5.28
CA ARG A 193 -12.73 22.53 -4.76
C ARG A 193 -13.10 22.98 -3.35
N ARG A 194 -14.41 22.93 -3.06
CA ARG A 194 -14.99 23.11 -1.71
C ARG A 194 -14.71 24.47 -1.04
N PHE A 195 -14.43 25.53 -1.79
CA PHE A 195 -14.35 26.91 -1.29
C PHE A 195 -15.23 27.83 -2.15
N SER A 196 -15.42 29.08 -1.74
CA SER A 196 -16.08 30.13 -2.55
C SER A 196 -15.09 31.22 -2.94
N ILE A 197 -15.25 31.75 -4.15
CA ILE A 197 -14.58 32.96 -4.61
C ILE A 197 -15.58 34.11 -4.54
N GLU A 198 -15.18 35.18 -3.86
CA GLU A 198 -15.94 36.43 -3.76
C GLU A 198 -15.06 37.60 -4.15
N SER A 199 -15.65 38.70 -4.63
CA SER A 199 -14.90 39.91 -4.97
C SER A 199 -15.57 41.17 -4.45
N ALA A 200 -14.74 42.18 -4.14
CA ALA A 200 -15.14 43.55 -3.86
C ALA A 200 -15.60 44.30 -5.12
N TYR A 201 -15.33 43.77 -6.31
CA TYR A 201 -15.57 44.47 -7.57
C TYR A 201 -17.06 44.62 -7.87
N THR A 202 -17.58 45.83 -7.67
CA THR A 202 -18.97 46.23 -7.95
C THR A 202 -19.18 46.76 -9.38
N GLY A 203 -18.12 46.87 -10.18
CA GLY A 203 -18.10 47.50 -11.51
C GLY A 203 -18.64 46.66 -12.67
N GLY A 204 -19.79 46.00 -12.50
CA GLY A 204 -20.48 45.37 -13.64
C GLY A 204 -21.07 46.40 -14.62
N PRO A 205 -21.29 46.07 -15.90
CA PRO A 205 -21.83 47.00 -16.92
C PRO A 205 -23.30 47.41 -16.71
N PHE A 206 -23.91 47.09 -15.56
CA PHE A 206 -25.34 47.26 -15.27
C PHE A 206 -25.65 48.23 -14.11
N GLY A 207 -24.67 49.03 -13.68
CA GLY A 207 -24.88 50.12 -12.73
C GLY A 207 -24.97 49.71 -11.25
N GLN A 208 -24.84 50.70 -10.37
CA GLN A 208 -24.72 50.49 -8.93
C GLN A 208 -26.05 50.18 -8.24
N GLY A 209 -25.99 49.20 -7.34
CA GLY A 209 -26.73 49.21 -6.08
C GLY A 209 -25.80 48.73 -4.96
N PRO A 210 -26.18 48.86 -3.68
CA PRO A 210 -25.41 48.30 -2.56
C PRO A 210 -25.54 46.77 -2.53
N GLN A 211 -24.85 46.11 -3.45
CA GLN A 211 -24.82 44.66 -3.58
C GLN A 211 -23.64 44.12 -2.77
N GLY A 212 -23.95 43.27 -1.79
CA GLY A 212 -22.93 42.56 -1.00
C GLY A 212 -22.05 41.64 -1.87
N PRO A 213 -21.01 41.04 -1.29
CA PRO A 213 -20.03 40.25 -2.03
C PRO A 213 -20.73 39.12 -2.82
N ARG A 214 -20.53 39.13 -4.13
CA ARG A 214 -21.14 38.15 -5.03
C ARG A 214 -20.26 36.91 -5.10
N ARG A 215 -20.84 35.75 -4.81
CA ARG A 215 -20.23 34.45 -5.04
C ARG A 215 -20.17 34.17 -6.55
N VAL A 216 -18.98 33.91 -7.05
CA VAL A 216 -18.77 33.35 -8.39
C VAL A 216 -18.75 31.83 -8.25
N PHE A 217 -19.60 31.15 -9.02
CA PHE A 217 -19.65 29.69 -9.12
C PHE A 217 -18.67 29.20 -10.20
#